data_AF-A0A5C8SH46-F1
#
_entry.id   AF-A0A5C8SH46-F1
#
_cell.length_a   1.000
_cell.length_b   1.000
_cell.length_c   1.000
_cell.angle_alpha   90.00
_cell.angle_beta   90.00
_cell.angle_gamma   90.00
#
_symmetry.space_group_name_H-M   'P 1'
#
loop_
_entity.id
_entity.type
_entity.pdbx_description
1 polymer ?
#
loop_
_entity_poly.entity_id
_entity_poly.type
_entity_poly.pdbx_seq_one_letter_code
_entity_poly.pdbx_strand_id
1 'polypeptide(L)'
;MSPYAVPALYAVAIWWFSTGLIILLDHLPRRTFPWSMAGGTAVLLAALYAIGTSAGDATERGAYTAFTGALLVWGWQEMSYYMGFVTGPRPEACRPGARGFEKFRAAVATSLWHELAIVLGALAVLALTWNAPQKFALWTYCVLWGMNLSARLNLFLGVRNLNAEFLPDHLSYLGCYLTKRPMNLLFPVSVSVATVVVVLLGQVALAEPITPHAMVGFTILTTLMGLATLEHWFLMLPLPAAALWNWSLPPKVAASAATVTTPVPAEPGRRDAA
;
A
#
# COMPACT_ATOMS: atom_id res chain seq x y z
N MET A 1 -19.88 25.84 -3.74
CA MET A 1 -18.60 25.11 -3.66
C MET A 1 -18.23 24.65 -5.06
N SER A 2 -16.94 24.64 -5.41
CA SER A 2 -16.49 24.16 -6.72
C SER A 2 -16.98 22.72 -6.94
N PRO A 3 -17.51 22.33 -8.12
CA PRO A 3 -18.02 20.98 -8.37
C PRO A 3 -16.94 19.90 -8.20
N TYR A 4 -15.67 20.28 -8.22
CA TYR A 4 -14.50 19.44 -7.99
C TYR A 4 -14.16 19.21 -6.50
N ALA A 5 -14.64 20.06 -5.60
CA ALA A 5 -14.26 19.99 -4.18
C ALA A 5 -14.82 18.75 -3.48
N VAL A 6 -16.08 18.41 -3.76
CA VAL A 6 -16.76 17.28 -3.11
C VAL A 6 -16.10 15.94 -3.50
N PRO A 7 -15.87 15.62 -4.79
CA PRO A 7 -15.17 14.39 -5.18
C PRO A 7 -13.75 14.30 -4.60
N ALA A 8 -12.99 15.41 -4.58
CA ALA A 8 -11.63 15.42 -4.04
C ALA A 8 -11.62 15.16 -2.52
N LEU A 9 -12.46 15.86 -1.75
CA LEU A 9 -12.58 15.65 -0.30
C LEU A 9 -13.05 14.24 0.03
N TYR A 10 -13.97 13.69 -0.75
CA TYR A 10 -14.43 12.31 -0.61
C TYR A 10 -13.27 11.32 -0.80
N ALA A 11 -12.49 11.47 -1.86
CA ALA A 11 -11.34 10.61 -2.14
C ALA A 11 -10.30 10.67 -1.01
N VAL A 12 -9.96 11.87 -0.53
CA VAL A 12 -9.03 12.07 0.59
C VAL A 12 -9.54 11.42 1.86
N ALA A 13 -10.80 11.65 2.23
CA ALA A 13 -11.39 11.14 3.47
C ALA A 13 -11.43 9.61 3.48
N ILE A 14 -11.90 9.01 2.39
CA ILE A 14 -11.99 7.56 2.26
C ILE A 14 -10.60 6.93 2.24
N TRP A 15 -9.66 7.48 1.48
CA TRP A 15 -8.29 6.99 1.43
C TRP A 15 -7.65 7.03 2.83
N TRP A 16 -7.69 8.18 3.51
CA TRP A 16 -7.10 8.35 4.83
C TRP A 16 -7.72 7.40 5.86
N PHE A 17 -9.05 7.25 5.86
CA PHE A 17 -9.75 6.36 6.78
C PHE A 17 -9.44 4.89 6.48
N SER A 18 -9.41 4.50 5.21
CA SER A 18 -9.09 3.13 4.81
C SER A 18 -7.68 2.72 5.24
N THR A 19 -6.68 3.58 5.02
CA THR A 19 -5.30 3.34 5.45
C THR A 19 -5.21 3.21 6.96
N GLY A 20 -5.84 4.12 7.72
CA GLY A 20 -5.86 4.05 9.18
C GLY A 20 -6.57 2.81 9.72
N LEU A 21 -7.67 2.39 9.08
CA LEU A 21 -8.40 1.18 9.46
C LEU A 21 -7.56 -0.08 9.23
N ILE A 22 -6.83 -0.17 8.11
CA ILE A 22 -5.94 -1.30 7.83
C ILE A 22 -4.83 -1.37 8.89
N ILE A 23 -4.18 -0.24 9.20
CA ILE A 23 -3.14 -0.17 10.24
C ILE A 23 -3.71 -0.62 11.60
N LEU A 24 -4.89 -0.13 11.98
CA LEU A 24 -5.54 -0.50 13.24
C LEU A 24 -5.81 -2.00 13.32
N LEU A 25 -6.37 -2.58 12.25
CA LEU A 25 -6.74 -4.00 12.21
C LEU A 25 -5.52 -4.92 12.21
N ASP A 26 -4.42 -4.49 11.60
CA ASP A 26 -3.17 -5.25 11.54
C ASP A 26 -2.42 -5.27 12.88
N HIS A 27 -2.59 -4.23 13.71
CA HIS A 27 -2.02 -4.18 15.06
C HIS A 27 -2.88 -4.88 16.13
N LEU A 28 -4.04 -5.44 15.77
CA LEU A 28 -4.85 -6.24 16.70
C LEU A 28 -4.19 -7.60 17.02
N PRO A 29 -4.54 -8.24 18.15
CA PRO A 29 -4.02 -9.56 18.47
C PRO A 29 -4.34 -10.58 17.39
N ARG A 30 -3.40 -11.46 17.03
CA ARG A 30 -3.55 -12.46 15.94
C ARG A 30 -4.82 -13.34 16.01
N ARG A 31 -5.44 -13.44 17.19
CA ARG A 31 -6.74 -14.13 17.38
C ARG A 31 -7.91 -13.45 16.66
N THR A 32 -7.83 -12.15 16.41
CA THR A 32 -8.87 -11.40 15.69
C THR A 32 -8.70 -11.47 14.18
N PHE A 33 -7.53 -11.86 13.67
CA PHE A 33 -7.23 -11.87 12.24
C PHE A 33 -8.22 -12.71 11.41
N PRO A 34 -8.64 -13.92 11.82
CA PRO A 34 -9.65 -14.68 11.08
C PRO A 34 -11.00 -13.95 11.00
N TRP A 35 -11.41 -13.25 12.06
CA TRP A 35 -12.65 -12.47 12.10
C TRP A 35 -12.57 -11.22 11.24
N SER A 36 -11.45 -10.50 11.30
CA SER A 36 -11.17 -9.36 10.44
C SER A 36 -11.16 -9.76 8.96
N MET A 37 -10.56 -10.91 8.64
CA MET A 37 -10.59 -11.46 7.27
C MET A 37 -11.98 -11.94 6.84
N ALA A 38 -12.77 -12.53 7.74
CA ALA A 38 -14.15 -12.91 7.44
C ALA A 38 -15.00 -11.68 7.11
N GLY A 39 -14.91 -10.63 7.94
CA GLY A 39 -15.56 -9.34 7.68
C GLY A 39 -15.07 -8.70 6.37
N GLY A 40 -13.76 -8.67 6.16
CA GLY A 40 -13.15 -8.17 4.93
C GLY A 40 -13.62 -8.95 3.68
N THR A 41 -13.80 -10.26 3.78
CA THR A 41 -14.27 -11.09 2.65
C THR A 41 -15.74 -10.81 2.33
N ALA A 42 -16.58 -10.58 3.34
CA ALA A 42 -17.96 -10.13 3.11
C ALA A 42 -17.99 -8.75 2.41
N VAL A 43 -17.11 -7.83 2.83
CA VAL A 43 -16.94 -6.52 2.20
C VAL A 43 -16.43 -6.65 0.76
N LEU A 44 -15.49 -7.56 0.49
CA LEU A 44 -14.99 -7.85 -0.86
C LEU A 44 -16.14 -8.30 -1.78
N LEU A 45 -16.96 -9.26 -1.34
CA LEU A 45 -18.09 -9.75 -2.13
C LEU A 45 -19.11 -8.65 -2.41
N ALA A 46 -19.42 -7.83 -1.40
CA ALA A 46 -20.28 -6.66 -1.55
C ALA A 46 -19.69 -5.62 -2.53
N ALA A 47 -18.38 -5.39 -2.49
CA ALA A 47 -17.68 -4.47 -3.37
C ALA A 47 -17.71 -4.94 -4.83
N LEU A 48 -17.43 -6.23 -5.09
CA LEU A 48 -17.51 -6.82 -6.44
C LEU A 48 -18.93 -6.79 -6.98
N TYR A 49 -19.93 -7.08 -6.15
CA TYR A 49 -21.34 -6.99 -6.52
C TYR A 49 -21.75 -5.54 -6.86
N ALA A 50 -21.30 -4.56 -6.05
CA ALA A 50 -21.55 -3.15 -6.30
C ALA A 50 -20.91 -2.68 -7.62
N ILE A 51 -19.66 -3.07 -7.90
CA ILE A 51 -18.99 -2.76 -9.17
C ILE A 51 -19.75 -3.37 -10.35
N GLY A 52 -20.11 -4.66 -10.26
CA GLY A 52 -20.82 -5.35 -11.34
C GLY A 52 -22.19 -4.74 -11.65
N THR A 53 -22.93 -4.32 -10.62
CA THR A 53 -24.25 -3.67 -10.78
C THR A 53 -24.14 -2.21 -11.21
N SER A 54 -23.09 -1.48 -10.80
CA SER A 54 -22.87 -0.08 -11.20
C SER A 54 -22.12 0.07 -12.51
N ALA A 55 -21.59 -1.00 -13.10
CA ALA A 55 -20.79 -0.94 -14.33
C ALA A 55 -21.53 -0.26 -15.49
N GLY A 56 -22.84 -0.48 -15.62
CA GLY A 56 -23.68 0.17 -16.62
C GLY A 56 -24.09 1.61 -16.30
N ASP A 57 -23.87 2.08 -15.06
CA ASP A 57 -24.36 3.36 -14.57
C ASP A 57 -23.35 4.49 -14.85
N ALA A 58 -23.50 5.17 -15.99
CA ALA A 58 -22.68 6.33 -16.36
C ALA A 58 -23.15 7.65 -15.70
N THR A 59 -23.59 7.60 -14.43
CA THR A 59 -23.95 8.78 -13.63
C THR A 59 -22.88 9.11 -12.58
N GLU A 60 -22.97 10.28 -11.95
CA GLU A 60 -22.07 10.69 -10.86
C GLU A 60 -21.99 9.65 -9.73
N ARG A 61 -23.14 9.05 -9.36
CA ARG A 61 -23.21 8.00 -8.32
C ARG A 61 -22.38 6.79 -8.68
N GLY A 62 -22.45 6.36 -9.94
CA GLY A 62 -21.65 5.26 -10.46
C GLY A 62 -20.14 5.51 -10.31
N ALA A 63 -19.66 6.75 -10.48
CA ALA A 63 -18.24 7.06 -10.30
C ALA A 63 -17.79 6.87 -8.83
N TYR A 64 -18.62 7.27 -7.88
CA TYR A 64 -18.36 7.06 -6.45
C TYR A 64 -18.39 5.57 -6.06
N THR A 65 -19.37 4.81 -6.55
CA THR A 65 -19.46 3.36 -6.27
C THR A 65 -18.29 2.61 -6.87
N ALA A 66 -17.87 2.96 -8.09
CA ALA A 66 -16.71 2.38 -8.76
C ALA A 66 -15.41 2.59 -7.97
N PHE A 67 -15.15 3.83 -7.55
CA PHE A 67 -13.96 4.17 -6.76
C PHE A 67 -13.96 3.43 -5.42
N THR A 68 -15.05 3.52 -4.66
CA THR A 68 -15.14 2.90 -3.34
C THR A 68 -15.08 1.39 -3.42
N GLY A 69 -15.75 0.78 -4.41
CA GLY A 69 -15.66 -0.66 -4.66
C GLY A 69 -14.21 -1.08 -4.95
N ALA A 70 -13.52 -0.38 -5.86
CA ALA A 70 -12.13 -0.70 -6.19
C ALA A 70 -11.19 -0.57 -5.00
N LEU A 71 -11.38 0.46 -4.17
CA LEU A 71 -10.60 0.64 -2.95
C LEU A 71 -10.86 -0.45 -1.90
N LEU A 72 -12.11 -0.90 -1.76
CA LEU A 72 -12.44 -2.00 -0.83
C LEU A 72 -11.85 -3.34 -1.29
N VAL A 73 -11.90 -3.63 -2.60
CA VAL A 73 -11.23 -4.81 -3.19
C VAL A 73 -9.73 -4.75 -2.90
N TRP A 74 -9.12 -3.59 -3.10
CA TRP A 74 -7.70 -3.36 -2.79
C TRP A 74 -7.39 -3.52 -1.30
N GLY A 75 -8.20 -2.91 -0.44
CA GLY A 75 -8.03 -2.97 1.01
C GLY A 75 -8.07 -4.40 1.55
N TRP A 76 -8.93 -5.25 1.01
CA TRP A 76 -8.94 -6.68 1.36
C TRP A 76 -7.63 -7.38 1.00
N GLN A 77 -7.03 -7.05 -0.16
CA GLN A 77 -5.77 -7.65 -0.59
C GLN A 77 -4.60 -7.20 0.29
N GLU A 78 -4.52 -5.91 0.59
CA GLU A 78 -3.52 -5.37 1.52
C GLU A 78 -3.68 -5.99 2.91
N MET A 79 -4.89 -6.05 3.45
CA MET A 79 -5.16 -6.73 4.73
C MET A 79 -4.74 -8.19 4.71
N SER A 80 -5.04 -8.92 3.63
CA SER A 80 -4.69 -10.34 3.50
C SER A 80 -3.18 -10.58 3.50
N TYR A 81 -2.41 -9.63 2.98
CA TYR A 81 -0.95 -9.64 2.99
C TYR A 81 -0.40 -9.31 4.37
N TYR A 82 -0.83 -8.19 4.95
CA TYR A 82 -0.37 -7.75 6.27
C TYR A 82 -0.68 -8.78 7.36
N MET A 83 -1.87 -9.38 7.37
CA MET A 83 -2.25 -10.43 8.34
C MET A 83 -1.58 -11.80 8.09
N GLY A 84 -0.85 -11.95 6.99
CA GLY A 84 -0.07 -13.16 6.70
C GLY A 84 -0.82 -14.28 5.98
N PHE A 85 -2.08 -14.10 5.60
CA PHE A 85 -2.90 -15.13 4.92
C PHE A 85 -2.44 -15.41 3.48
N VAL A 86 -2.07 -14.36 2.75
CA VAL A 86 -1.61 -14.44 1.36
C VAL A 86 -0.16 -13.97 1.29
N THR A 87 0.71 -14.67 1.99
CA THR A 87 2.17 -14.47 1.93
C THR A 87 2.80 -15.44 0.94
N GLY A 88 3.94 -15.07 0.34
CA GLY A 88 4.63 -15.86 -0.69
C GLY A 88 5.11 -17.24 -0.20
N PRO A 89 5.50 -18.16 -1.11
CA PRO A 89 5.85 -19.55 -0.78
C PRO A 89 7.06 -19.74 0.14
N ARG A 90 7.82 -18.68 0.45
CA ARG A 90 8.95 -18.69 1.37
C ARG A 90 8.95 -17.43 2.24
N PRO A 91 8.10 -17.35 3.29
CA PRO A 91 8.11 -16.25 4.23
C PRO A 91 9.28 -16.40 5.23
N GLU A 92 10.50 -16.49 4.71
CA GLU A 92 11.73 -16.70 5.49
C GLU A 92 12.57 -15.42 5.51
N ALA A 93 13.29 -15.21 6.63
CA ALA A 93 14.25 -14.12 6.74
C ALA A 93 15.40 -14.27 5.72
N CYS A 94 15.99 -13.14 5.32
CA CYS A 94 17.06 -13.13 4.32
C CYS A 94 18.23 -14.05 4.72
N ARG A 95 18.67 -14.90 3.78
CA ARG A 95 19.81 -15.79 3.99
C ARG A 95 21.09 -14.96 4.21
N PRO A 96 21.93 -15.28 5.21
CA PRO A 96 23.17 -14.55 5.46
C PRO A 96 24.04 -14.52 4.21
N GLY A 97 24.37 -13.32 3.72
CA GLY A 97 25.23 -13.13 2.54
C GLY A 97 24.51 -12.97 1.19
N ALA A 98 23.18 -13.05 1.13
CA ALA A 98 22.45 -12.79 -0.12
C ALA A 98 22.62 -11.33 -0.59
N ARG A 99 23.11 -11.14 -1.81
CA ARG A 99 23.39 -9.81 -2.41
C ARG A 99 22.70 -9.65 -3.77
N GLY A 100 22.38 -8.39 -4.11
CA GLY A 100 21.90 -8.01 -5.44
C GLY A 100 20.63 -8.76 -5.88
N PHE A 101 20.70 -9.40 -7.05
CA PHE A 101 19.57 -10.07 -7.70
C PHE A 101 19.04 -11.28 -6.91
N GLU A 102 19.88 -11.97 -6.14
CA GLU A 102 19.43 -13.09 -5.31
C GLU A 102 18.56 -12.61 -4.14
N LYS A 103 18.92 -11.46 -3.55
CA LYS A 103 18.12 -10.77 -2.53
C LYS A 103 16.80 -10.27 -3.12
N PHE A 104 16.82 -9.75 -4.35
CA PHE A 104 15.62 -9.34 -5.08
C PHE A 104 14.68 -10.51 -5.35
N ARG A 105 15.19 -11.61 -5.92
CA ARG A 105 14.38 -12.81 -6.21
C ARG A 105 13.78 -13.40 -4.93
N ALA A 106 14.52 -13.39 -3.83
CA ALA A 106 14.00 -13.83 -2.54
C ALA A 106 12.91 -12.90 -2.00
N ALA A 107 13.05 -11.57 -2.12
CA ALA A 107 12.03 -10.60 -1.73
C ALA A 107 10.76 -10.69 -2.62
N VAL A 108 10.92 -10.95 -3.92
CA VAL A 108 9.76 -11.21 -4.81
C VAL A 108 9.09 -12.52 -4.43
N ALA A 109 9.87 -13.57 -4.12
CA ALA A 109 9.33 -14.85 -3.69
C ALA A 109 8.58 -14.76 -2.35
N THR A 110 8.89 -13.81 -1.46
CA THR A 110 8.13 -13.59 -0.22
C THR A 110 6.76 -12.94 -0.46
N SER A 111 6.53 -12.32 -1.64
CA SER A 111 5.31 -11.57 -1.97
C SER A 111 4.55 -12.13 -3.19
N LEU A 112 5.01 -13.24 -3.78
CA LEU A 112 4.50 -13.72 -5.07
C LEU A 112 3.00 -14.04 -5.06
N TRP A 113 2.50 -14.71 -4.01
CA TRP A 113 1.08 -15.03 -3.88
C TRP A 113 0.21 -13.79 -3.76
N HIS A 114 0.72 -12.73 -3.12
CA HIS A 114 0.03 -11.46 -3.02
C HIS A 114 -0.03 -10.73 -4.37
N GLU A 115 1.07 -10.71 -5.12
CA GLU A 115 1.08 -10.15 -6.49
C GLU A 115 0.11 -10.90 -7.41
N LEU A 116 0.04 -12.23 -7.30
CA LEU A 116 -0.96 -13.02 -8.01
C LEU A 116 -2.40 -12.67 -7.59
N ALA A 117 -2.65 -12.46 -6.30
CA ALA A 117 -3.96 -12.04 -5.82
C ALA A 117 -4.35 -10.65 -6.35
N ILE A 118 -3.40 -9.72 -6.46
CA ILE A 118 -3.62 -8.41 -7.09
C ILE A 118 -3.97 -8.57 -8.56
N VAL A 119 -3.22 -9.39 -9.31
CA VAL A 119 -3.51 -9.65 -10.73
C VAL A 119 -4.89 -10.28 -10.90
N LEU A 120 -5.27 -11.23 -10.03
CA LEU A 120 -6.62 -11.83 -10.06
C LEU A 120 -7.71 -10.81 -9.74
N GLY A 121 -7.47 -9.90 -8.78
CA GLY A 121 -8.39 -8.79 -8.49
C GLY A 121 -8.55 -7.85 -9.67
N ALA A 122 -7.44 -7.49 -10.34
CA ALA A 122 -7.47 -6.69 -11.57
C ALA A 122 -8.31 -7.37 -12.65
N LEU A 123 -8.10 -8.68 -12.86
CA LEU A 123 -8.84 -9.46 -13.86
C LEU A 123 -10.33 -9.56 -13.51
N ALA A 124 -10.67 -9.70 -12.23
CA ALA A 124 -12.07 -9.71 -11.78
C ALA A 124 -12.75 -8.36 -12.06
N VAL A 125 -12.13 -7.25 -11.68
CA VAL A 125 -12.65 -5.89 -11.95
C VAL A 125 -12.73 -5.64 -13.46
N LEU A 126 -11.73 -6.08 -14.22
CA LEU A 126 -11.69 -5.98 -15.67
C LEU A 126 -12.82 -6.77 -16.31
N ALA A 127 -13.07 -8.01 -15.89
CA ALA A 127 -14.17 -8.83 -16.39
C ALA A 127 -15.54 -8.18 -16.14
N LEU A 128 -15.72 -7.58 -14.96
CA LEU A 128 -16.94 -6.86 -14.59
C LEU A 128 -17.13 -5.56 -15.39
N THR A 129 -16.04 -4.94 -15.85
CA THR A 129 -16.07 -3.62 -16.53
C THR A 129 -15.72 -3.67 -18.03
N TRP A 130 -15.49 -4.87 -18.59
CA TRP A 130 -14.92 -5.05 -19.94
C TRP A 130 -15.75 -4.36 -21.03
N ASN A 131 -17.06 -4.60 -21.01
CA ASN A 131 -18.02 -4.04 -21.97
C ASN A 131 -18.89 -2.95 -21.36
N ALA A 132 -18.42 -2.34 -20.27
CA ALA A 132 -19.15 -1.35 -19.51
C ALA A 132 -18.76 0.08 -19.94
N PRO A 133 -19.71 1.03 -19.93
CA PRO A 133 -19.41 2.44 -20.19
C PRO A 133 -18.51 3.05 -19.10
N GLN A 134 -18.60 2.53 -17.87
CA GLN A 134 -17.84 3.02 -16.72
C GLN A 134 -16.57 2.18 -16.49
N LYS A 135 -15.41 2.83 -16.53
CA LYS A 135 -14.09 2.19 -16.31
C LYS A 135 -13.33 2.70 -15.08
N PHE A 136 -13.95 3.57 -14.29
CA PHE A 136 -13.30 4.19 -13.13
C PHE A 136 -12.87 3.18 -12.05
N ALA A 137 -13.58 2.07 -11.87
CA ALA A 137 -13.17 1.02 -10.93
C ALA A 137 -11.84 0.39 -11.37
N LEU A 138 -11.73 0.05 -12.65
CA LEU A 138 -10.50 -0.49 -13.24
C LEU A 138 -9.34 0.51 -13.14
N TRP A 139 -9.57 1.77 -13.50
CA TRP A 139 -8.52 2.80 -13.43
C TRP A 139 -8.05 3.07 -12.01
N THR A 140 -8.99 3.13 -11.05
CA THR A 140 -8.67 3.27 -9.61
C THR A 140 -7.79 2.10 -9.16
N TYR A 141 -8.17 0.89 -9.52
CA TYR A 141 -7.43 -0.32 -9.19
C TYR A 141 -6.03 -0.33 -9.81
N CYS A 142 -5.90 0.06 -11.08
CA CYS A 142 -4.60 0.18 -11.76
C CYS A 142 -3.68 1.22 -11.11
N VAL A 143 -4.22 2.37 -10.67
CA VAL A 143 -3.46 3.39 -9.94
C VAL A 143 -2.92 2.82 -8.64
N LEU A 144 -3.78 2.18 -7.84
CA LEU A 144 -3.37 1.53 -6.58
C LEU A 144 -2.30 0.47 -6.82
N TRP A 145 -2.50 -0.41 -7.81
CA TRP A 145 -1.53 -1.44 -8.16
C TRP A 145 -0.18 -0.87 -8.60
N GLY A 146 -0.18 0.06 -9.56
CA GLY A 146 1.04 0.66 -10.08
C GLY A 146 1.83 1.41 -9.02
N MET A 147 1.14 2.17 -8.17
CA MET A 147 1.79 2.94 -7.10
C MET A 147 2.30 2.04 -5.98
N ASN A 148 1.61 0.96 -5.65
CA ASN A 148 2.09 -0.03 -4.67
C ASN A 148 3.34 -0.76 -5.17
N LEU A 149 3.35 -1.18 -6.43
CA LEU A 149 4.52 -1.79 -7.05
C LEU A 149 5.70 -0.81 -7.09
N SER A 150 5.44 0.45 -7.45
CA SER A 150 6.46 1.53 -7.43
C SER A 150 7.01 1.74 -6.02
N ALA A 151 6.16 1.78 -5.00
CA ALA A 151 6.59 1.93 -3.61
C ALA A 151 7.46 0.76 -3.16
N ARG A 152 7.06 -0.48 -3.44
CA ARG A 152 7.85 -1.69 -3.14
C ARG A 152 9.21 -1.69 -3.81
N LEU A 153 9.28 -1.31 -5.09
CA LEU A 153 10.55 -1.21 -5.82
C LEU A 153 11.45 -0.12 -5.22
N ASN A 154 10.89 1.03 -4.87
CA ASN A 154 11.64 2.10 -4.21
C ASN A 154 12.16 1.65 -2.84
N LEU A 155 11.32 1.02 -2.01
CA LEU A 155 11.70 0.43 -0.71
C LEU A 155 12.83 -0.60 -0.83
N PHE A 156 12.78 -1.44 -1.87
CA PHE A 156 13.81 -2.45 -2.14
C PHE A 156 15.17 -1.83 -2.53
N LEU A 157 15.16 -0.93 -3.51
CA LEU A 157 16.35 -0.25 -4.02
C LEU A 157 16.95 0.72 -2.98
N GLY A 158 16.08 1.27 -2.14
CA GLY A 158 16.37 1.86 -0.86
C GLY A 158 15.90 3.30 -0.75
N VAL A 159 15.29 3.61 0.38
CA VAL A 159 14.75 4.94 0.69
C VAL A 159 15.23 5.42 2.06
N ARG A 160 15.00 6.71 2.34
CA ARG A 160 15.45 7.35 3.57
C ARG A 160 14.55 7.00 4.75
N ASN A 161 13.24 6.92 4.51
CA ASN A 161 12.24 6.55 5.49
C ASN A 161 11.61 5.19 5.12
N LEU A 162 11.94 4.16 5.88
CA LEU A 162 11.43 2.81 5.68
C LEU A 162 10.02 2.61 6.26
N ASN A 163 9.52 3.57 7.04
CA ASN A 163 8.27 3.46 7.80
C ASN A 163 8.14 2.12 8.54
N ALA A 164 9.20 1.69 9.22
CA ALA A 164 9.21 0.43 9.97
C ALA A 164 8.10 0.35 11.04
N GLU A 165 7.57 1.51 11.48
CA GLU A 165 6.44 1.62 12.41
C GLU A 165 5.11 1.12 11.81
N PHE A 166 4.98 1.00 10.48
CA PHE A 166 3.81 0.41 9.83
C PHE A 166 3.93 -1.11 9.62
N LEU A 167 5.12 -1.70 9.80
CA LEU A 167 5.26 -3.15 9.66
C LEU A 167 4.87 -3.84 10.96
N PRO A 168 3.93 -4.80 10.92
CA PRO A 168 3.59 -5.60 12.10
C PRO A 168 4.74 -6.52 12.49
N ASP A 169 4.81 -6.88 13.78
CA ASP A 169 5.93 -7.63 14.36
C ASP A 169 6.26 -8.94 13.63
N HIS A 170 5.25 -9.65 13.10
CA HIS A 170 5.44 -10.90 12.38
C HIS A 170 6.00 -10.73 10.96
N LEU A 171 5.95 -9.52 10.39
CA LEU A 171 6.57 -9.16 9.10
C LEU A 171 7.92 -8.46 9.27
N SER A 172 8.42 -8.32 10.50
CA SER A 172 9.74 -7.71 10.78
C SER A 172 10.90 -8.36 10.02
N TYR A 173 10.78 -9.65 9.64
CA TYR A 173 11.76 -10.34 8.80
C TYR A 173 11.94 -9.68 7.41
N LEU A 174 10.91 -9.00 6.89
CA LEU A 174 10.99 -8.24 5.64
C LEU A 174 11.94 -7.06 5.74
N GLY A 175 12.15 -6.53 6.94
CA GLY A 175 13.12 -5.45 7.20
C GLY A 175 14.54 -5.80 6.73
N CYS A 176 14.91 -7.08 6.71
CA CYS A 176 16.21 -7.51 6.19
C CYS A 176 16.34 -7.33 4.66
N TYR A 177 15.21 -7.34 3.94
CA TYR A 177 15.17 -7.09 2.50
C TYR A 177 15.21 -5.61 2.15
N LEU A 178 14.71 -4.76 3.04
CA LEU A 178 14.70 -3.31 2.89
C LEU A 178 16.10 -2.72 2.99
N THR A 179 16.39 -1.71 2.16
CA THR A 179 17.69 -1.04 2.16
C THR A 179 17.49 0.42 2.57
N LYS A 180 18.18 0.88 3.62
CA LYS A 180 18.16 2.31 3.94
C LYS A 180 19.20 3.03 3.08
N ARG A 181 18.76 3.91 2.19
CA ARG A 181 19.66 4.72 1.34
C ARG A 181 19.20 6.17 1.30
N PRO A 182 20.13 7.11 1.16
CA PRO A 182 19.78 8.52 1.12
C PRO A 182 19.03 8.89 -0.15
N MET A 183 19.16 8.16 -1.26
CA MET A 183 18.46 8.38 -2.53
C MET A 183 18.55 7.12 -3.42
N ASN A 184 17.54 6.92 -4.26
CA ASN A 184 17.50 5.89 -5.31
C ASN A 184 17.27 6.55 -6.68
N LEU A 185 17.88 6.03 -7.75
CA LEU A 185 17.69 6.53 -9.11
C LEU A 185 16.27 6.30 -9.65
N LEU A 186 15.55 5.29 -9.15
CA LEU A 186 14.15 5.05 -9.55
C LEU A 186 13.20 6.11 -8.96
N PHE A 187 13.54 6.70 -7.82
CA PHE A 187 12.70 7.67 -7.13
C PHE A 187 12.32 8.87 -8.01
N PRO A 188 13.27 9.65 -8.58
CA PRO A 188 12.93 10.79 -9.43
C PRO A 188 12.10 10.38 -10.65
N VAL A 189 12.41 9.23 -11.27
CA VAL A 189 11.63 8.72 -12.40
C VAL A 189 10.20 8.40 -11.99
N SER A 190 10.01 7.67 -10.89
CA SER A 190 8.68 7.29 -10.40
C SER A 190 7.82 8.51 -10.05
N VAL A 191 8.39 9.50 -9.38
CA VAL A 191 7.68 10.73 -9.00
C VAL A 191 7.41 11.60 -10.21
N SER A 192 8.33 11.73 -11.16
CA SER A 192 8.10 12.49 -12.39
C SER A 192 7.00 11.87 -13.23
N VAL A 193 7.02 10.55 -13.45
CA VAL A 193 5.96 9.85 -14.17
C VAL A 193 4.63 10.00 -13.45
N ALA A 194 4.60 9.81 -12.12
CA ALA A 194 3.40 9.98 -11.32
C ALA A 194 2.82 11.40 -11.43
N THR A 195 3.68 12.43 -11.37
CA THR A 195 3.29 13.83 -11.51
C THR A 195 2.72 14.12 -12.90
N VAL A 196 3.34 13.59 -13.96
CA VAL A 196 2.81 13.72 -15.32
C VAL A 196 1.41 13.10 -15.42
N VAL A 197 1.21 11.91 -14.86
CA VAL A 197 -0.11 11.26 -14.85
C VAL A 197 -1.14 12.09 -14.07
N VAL A 198 -0.79 12.67 -12.91
CA VAL A 198 -1.67 13.61 -12.17
C VAL A 198 -2.09 14.77 -13.07
N VAL A 199 -1.14 15.40 -13.77
CA VAL A 199 -1.42 16.53 -14.67
C VAL A 199 -2.33 16.10 -15.81
N LEU A 200 -2.08 14.96 -16.45
CA LEU A 200 -2.90 14.45 -17.54
C LEU A 200 -4.34 14.15 -17.08
N LEU A 201 -4.50 13.47 -15.94
CA LEU A 201 -5.83 13.20 -15.38
C LEU A 201 -6.56 14.50 -14.99
N GLY A 202 -5.84 15.47 -14.42
CA GLY A 202 -6.39 16.77 -14.06
C GLY A 202 -6.81 17.59 -15.29
N GLN A 203 -6.03 17.55 -16.36
CA GLN A 203 -6.40 18.18 -17.63
C GLN A 203 -7.67 17.57 -18.22
N VAL A 204 -7.82 16.25 -18.16
CA VAL A 204 -9.07 15.59 -18.59
C VAL A 204 -10.23 16.00 -17.70
N ALA A 205 -10.04 16.08 -16.38
CA ALA A 205 -11.09 16.52 -15.45
C ALA A 205 -11.57 17.96 -15.71
N LEU A 206 -10.68 18.83 -16.18
CA LEU A 206 -10.94 20.25 -16.46
C LEU A 206 -11.32 20.55 -17.92
N ALA A 207 -11.29 19.56 -18.81
CA ALA A 207 -11.60 19.75 -20.22
C ALA A 207 -13.08 20.06 -20.41
N GLU A 208 -13.41 21.00 -21.31
CA GLU A 208 -14.79 21.26 -21.73
C GLU A 208 -14.99 20.85 -23.19
N PRO A 209 -16.14 20.24 -23.57
CA PRO A 209 -17.24 19.80 -22.71
C PRO A 209 -16.95 18.45 -22.02
N ILE A 210 -17.34 18.31 -20.75
CA ILE A 210 -17.21 17.07 -19.97
C ILE A 210 -18.55 16.66 -19.34
N THR A 211 -18.80 15.36 -19.27
CA THR A 211 -20.00 14.85 -18.58
C THR A 211 -19.79 14.88 -17.07
N PRO A 212 -20.84 15.07 -16.25
CA PRO A 212 -20.69 15.09 -14.80
C PRO A 212 -20.08 13.81 -14.23
N HIS A 213 -20.43 12.65 -14.82
CA HIS A 213 -19.81 11.36 -14.50
C HIS A 213 -18.29 11.36 -14.68
N ALA A 214 -17.82 11.83 -15.85
CA ALA A 214 -16.40 11.88 -16.15
C ALA A 214 -15.67 12.90 -15.25
N MET A 215 -16.27 14.08 -15.03
CA MET A 215 -15.74 15.11 -14.13
C MET A 215 -15.49 14.54 -12.73
N VAL A 216 -16.50 13.89 -12.11
CA VAL A 216 -16.37 13.27 -10.78
C VAL A 216 -15.29 12.19 -10.78
N GLY A 217 -15.34 11.26 -11.73
CA GLY A 217 -14.41 10.13 -11.78
C GLY A 217 -12.95 10.54 -11.99
N PHE A 218 -12.68 11.46 -12.92
CA PHE A 218 -11.32 11.97 -13.14
C PHE A 218 -10.83 12.85 -12.00
N THR A 219 -11.71 13.58 -11.31
CA THR A 219 -11.32 14.35 -10.12
C THR A 219 -10.88 13.43 -8.99
N ILE A 220 -11.63 12.35 -8.75
CA ILE A 220 -11.28 11.33 -7.76
C ILE A 220 -9.95 10.66 -8.11
N LEU A 221 -9.77 10.24 -9.37
CA LEU A 221 -8.52 9.63 -9.83
C LEU A 221 -7.32 10.57 -9.72
N THR A 222 -7.49 11.83 -10.11
CA THR A 222 -6.45 12.86 -9.99
C THR A 222 -6.05 13.04 -8.54
N THR A 223 -7.03 13.09 -7.63
CA THR A 223 -6.81 13.24 -6.19
C THR A 223 -6.08 12.02 -5.63
N LEU A 224 -6.54 10.80 -5.97
CA LEU A 224 -5.90 9.56 -5.54
C LEU A 224 -4.45 9.46 -6.01
N MET A 225 -4.21 9.75 -7.30
CA MET A 225 -2.86 9.74 -7.87
C MET A 225 -1.97 10.80 -7.22
N GLY A 226 -2.53 11.97 -6.91
CA GLY A 226 -1.85 13.03 -6.17
C GLY A 226 -1.44 12.58 -4.76
N LEU A 227 -2.36 11.95 -4.02
CA LEU A 227 -2.08 11.37 -2.71
C LEU A 227 -0.99 10.29 -2.78
N ALA A 228 -1.09 9.36 -3.73
CA ALA A 228 -0.08 8.33 -3.92
C ALA A 228 1.30 8.91 -4.29
N THR A 229 1.33 10.01 -5.05
CA THR A 229 2.57 10.73 -5.37
C THR A 229 3.16 11.39 -4.12
N LEU A 230 2.32 12.01 -3.27
CA LEU A 230 2.75 12.56 -1.98
C LEU A 230 3.27 11.49 -1.03
N GLU A 231 2.67 10.31 -1.01
CA GLU A 231 3.16 9.17 -0.24
C GLU A 231 4.56 8.75 -0.68
N HIS A 232 4.83 8.74 -1.99
CA HIS A 232 6.19 8.49 -2.50
C HIS A 232 7.18 9.55 -1.99
N TRP A 233 6.80 10.83 -1.99
CA TRP A 233 7.62 11.87 -1.39
C TRP A 233 7.91 11.60 0.09
N PHE A 234 6.95 11.07 0.85
CA PHE A 234 7.16 10.70 2.26
C PHE A 234 8.12 9.52 2.49
N LEU A 235 8.32 8.64 1.51
CA LEU A 235 9.38 7.62 1.58
C LEU A 235 10.78 8.26 1.59
N MET A 236 10.91 9.45 1.00
CA MET A 236 12.19 10.11 0.77
C MET A 236 12.45 11.28 1.72
N LEU A 237 11.39 12.00 2.11
CA LEU A 237 11.46 13.07 3.09
C LEU A 237 11.56 12.46 4.51
N PRO A 238 12.39 13.03 5.41
CA PRO A 238 12.50 12.59 6.79
C PRO A 238 11.33 13.10 7.63
N LEU A 239 10.09 12.93 7.15
CA LEU A 239 8.87 13.32 7.84
C LEU A 239 8.25 12.10 8.53
N PRO A 240 7.74 12.25 9.76
CA PRO A 240 7.07 11.16 10.46
C PRO A 240 5.68 10.95 9.85
N ALA A 241 5.59 10.27 8.71
CA ALA A 241 4.31 9.97 8.06
C ALA A 241 3.35 9.20 8.99
N ALA A 242 3.91 8.38 9.89
CA ALA A 242 3.19 7.70 10.97
C ALA A 242 2.37 8.66 11.86
N ALA A 243 2.81 9.93 12.01
CA ALA A 243 2.10 10.91 12.82
C ALA A 243 0.68 11.20 12.33
N LEU A 244 0.42 11.05 11.02
CA LEU A 244 -0.90 11.23 10.43
C LEU A 244 -1.91 10.16 10.90
N TRP A 245 -1.41 9.02 11.38
CA TRP A 245 -2.20 7.86 11.80
C TRP A 245 -1.90 7.44 13.24
N ASN A 246 -1.39 8.35 14.08
CA ASN A 246 -1.10 8.10 15.50
C ASN A 246 -2.27 7.50 16.29
N TRP A 247 -3.51 7.79 15.89
CA TRP A 247 -4.71 7.24 16.52
C TRP A 247 -4.92 5.75 16.24
N SER A 248 -4.32 5.22 15.17
CA SER A 248 -4.43 3.81 14.74
C SER A 248 -3.23 2.95 15.12
N LEU A 249 -2.11 3.58 15.53
CA LEU A 249 -0.90 2.88 15.94
C LEU A 249 -0.96 2.51 17.42
N PRO A 250 -0.37 1.38 17.84
CA PRO A 250 -0.27 1.04 19.24
C PRO A 250 0.56 2.11 19.98
N PRO A 251 0.25 2.39 21.27
CA PRO A 251 1.06 3.28 22.08
C PRO A 251 2.52 2.84 22.03
N LYS A 252 3.45 3.76 21.74
CA LYS A 252 4.88 3.49 21.82
C LYS A 252 5.17 3.03 23.24
N VAL A 253 5.33 1.72 23.45
CA VAL A 253 5.89 1.21 24.69
C VAL A 253 7.29 1.80 24.69
N ALA A 254 7.51 2.80 25.54
CA ALA A 254 8.84 3.33 25.78
C ALA A 254 9.72 2.11 26.04
N ALA A 255 10.65 1.85 25.12
CA ALA A 255 11.58 0.75 25.26
C ALA A 255 12.26 0.94 26.61
N SER A 256 11.80 0.18 27.61
CA SER A 256 12.48 0.11 28.89
C SER A 256 13.88 -0.33 28.54
N ALA A 257 14.85 0.51 28.89
CA ALA A 257 16.24 0.38 28.52
C ALA A 257 16.68 -1.08 28.72
N ALA A 258 16.73 -1.83 27.61
CA ALA A 258 17.38 -3.11 27.59
C ALA A 258 18.85 -2.79 27.77
N THR A 259 19.30 -2.91 29.02
CA THR A 259 20.70 -2.84 29.41
C THR A 259 21.47 -3.72 28.44
N VAL A 260 22.22 -3.10 27.53
CA VAL A 260 23.21 -3.78 26.73
C VAL A 260 24.25 -4.26 27.72
N THR A 261 24.10 -5.49 28.21
CA THR A 261 25.17 -6.20 28.90
C THR A 261 26.32 -6.29 27.92
N THR A 262 27.34 -5.46 28.12
CA THR A 262 28.62 -5.55 27.43
C THR A 262 29.15 -6.97 27.60
N PRO A 263 29.61 -7.64 26.53
CA PRO A 263 30.29 -8.91 26.69
C PRO A 263 31.61 -8.63 27.42
N VAL A 264 31.79 -9.27 28.57
CA VAL A 264 33.05 -9.31 29.31
C VAL A 264 34.12 -9.90 28.35
N PRO A 265 35.27 -9.22 28.13
CA PRO A 265 36.35 -9.80 27.35
C PRO A 265 36.85 -11.05 28.07
N ALA A 266 36.94 -12.17 27.36
CA ALA A 266 37.59 -13.36 27.87
C ALA A 266 39.07 -13.04 28.16
N GLU A 267 39.48 -13.16 29.42
CA GLU A 267 40.89 -13.12 29.80
C GLU A 267 41.66 -14.21 29.03
N PRO A 268 42.82 -13.90 28.42
CA PRO A 268 43.67 -14.91 27.84
C PRO A 268 44.27 -15.76 28.96
N GLY A 269 43.74 -16.98 29.12
CA GLY A 269 44.25 -18.00 30.02
C GLY A 269 45.74 -18.27 29.78
N ARG A 270 46.50 -17.86 30.78
CA ARG A 270 47.93 -18.09 31.01
C ARG A 270 48.27 -19.58 30.85
N ARG A 271 49.26 -19.88 29.99
CA ARG A 271 49.98 -21.15 29.97
C ARG A 271 50.73 -21.28 31.30
N ASP A 272 50.40 -22.28 32.10
CA ASP A 272 51.29 -22.76 33.14
C ASP A 272 51.77 -24.17 32.77
N ALA A 273 53.10 -24.27 32.69
CA ALA A 273 53.87 -25.47 32.53
C ALA A 273 54.07 -26.14 33.89
N ALA A 274 53.86 -27.45 33.96
CA ALA A 274 54.60 -28.42 34.77
C ALA A 274 54.09 -29.83 34.44
#